data_AF-A0ABD6AK24-F1
#
_entry.id   AF-A0ABD6AK24-F1
#
_cell.length_a   1.000
_cell.length_b   1.000
_cell.length_c   1.000
_cell.angle_alpha   90.00
_cell.angle_beta   90.00
_cell.angle_gamma   90.00
#
_symmetry.space_group_name_H-M   'P 1'
#
loop_
_entity.id
_entity.type
_entity.pdbx_description
1 polymer ?
#
loop_
_entity_poly.entity_id
_entity_poly.type
_entity_poly.pdbx_seq_one_letter_code
_entity_poly.pdbx_strand_id
1 'polypeptide(L)'
;MTDRGDATDRQRRPADGDAPDAGDAADGGSAVAPPDAGAPEPAVDPAVAGTTREELQRTFDYQVERLREIDNKAIEILKANLLLIGIVVTGGSIVVQTTVDLAVFLNPFTVVGGLLLLASTGLAAVTYTASDLRGGLSIDAVDAVVARERSGVEPGPDGPGGDAGFDERLLRSYAEWIDYNARVTAVNDLLATVTVLLIFVAFVYVIAGVAVGAAGLSPVESWVSFAVLTALSVVFTWVSAHMDHLGPETTHPAASFVGIPLSKGGDRRQAWSSLRAMLGRAPTEAEELGVPETDSEVGERGSEVGERRETDRPER
;
A
#
# COMPACT_ATOMS: atom_id res chain seq x y z
N MET A 1 -52.09 14.22 17.59
CA MET A 1 -52.16 12.99 16.79
C MET A 1 -50.72 12.53 16.56
N THR A 2 -49.97 12.01 17.56
CA THR A 2 -49.97 10.63 18.12
C THR A 2 -50.02 9.60 16.99
N ASP A 3 -48.94 8.85 16.71
CA ASP A 3 -48.47 7.65 17.43
C ASP A 3 -47.10 7.26 16.80
N ARG A 4 -45.93 7.06 17.44
CA ARG A 4 -45.44 6.21 18.54
C ARG A 4 -45.56 4.69 18.28
N GLY A 5 -44.47 4.11 17.77
CA GLY A 5 -44.22 2.67 17.75
C GLY A 5 -42.88 2.37 18.41
N ASP A 6 -42.92 2.20 19.73
CA ASP A 6 -41.86 1.75 20.63
C ASP A 6 -41.98 0.24 20.77
N ALA A 7 -40.88 -0.50 20.58
CA ALA A 7 -40.82 -1.93 20.83
C ALA A 7 -39.59 -2.21 21.70
N THR A 8 -39.87 -2.23 23.00
CA THR A 8 -39.01 -2.76 24.05
C THR A 8 -39.19 -4.28 24.15
N ASP A 9 -38.16 -4.95 24.69
CA ASP A 9 -38.26 -5.83 25.87
C ASP A 9 -37.67 -7.27 25.75
N ARG A 10 -36.68 -7.51 26.63
CA ARG A 10 -36.38 -8.73 27.43
C ARG A 10 -36.04 -10.08 26.77
N GLN A 11 -34.86 -10.60 27.17
CA GLN A 11 -34.71 -11.71 28.16
C GLN A 11 -33.21 -11.94 28.47
N ARG A 12 -32.74 -11.58 29.67
CA ARG A 12 -32.65 -12.38 30.93
C ARG A 12 -31.39 -13.26 31.06
N ARG A 13 -30.43 -12.73 31.82
CA ARG A 13 -29.47 -13.44 32.68
C ARG A 13 -30.19 -14.39 33.66
N PRO A 14 -29.50 -15.45 34.10
CA PRO A 14 -29.52 -15.85 35.50
C PRO A 14 -28.12 -15.71 36.12
N ALA A 15 -28.12 -15.19 37.34
CA ALA A 15 -27.03 -15.25 38.29
C ALA A 15 -27.44 -16.20 39.45
N ASP A 16 -26.42 -16.63 40.18
CA ASP A 16 -26.43 -17.15 41.55
C ASP A 16 -26.65 -18.66 41.77
N GLY A 17 -25.68 -19.22 42.50
CA GLY A 17 -25.65 -20.59 42.99
C GLY A 17 -24.32 -20.87 43.69
N ASP A 18 -24.25 -20.46 44.95
CA ASP A 18 -23.13 -20.54 45.89
C ASP A 18 -22.43 -21.91 46.04
N ALA A 19 -21.15 -21.82 46.40
CA ALA A 19 -20.29 -22.87 46.99
C ALA A 19 -20.77 -23.25 48.42
N PRO A 20 -20.03 -24.03 49.26
CA PRO A 20 -18.84 -24.89 49.06
C PRO A 20 -19.02 -26.31 49.67
N ASP A 21 -18.10 -27.25 49.43
CA ASP A 21 -17.52 -28.05 50.53
C ASP A 21 -16.26 -28.82 50.11
N ALA A 22 -15.39 -29.00 51.09
CA ALA A 22 -14.05 -29.54 51.06
C ALA A 22 -13.99 -31.07 50.83
N GLY A 23 -12.84 -31.51 50.29
CA GLY A 23 -12.50 -32.92 50.16
C GLY A 23 -11.04 -33.08 49.75
N ASP A 24 -10.15 -32.96 50.73
CA ASP A 24 -8.77 -33.43 50.71
C ASP A 24 -8.67 -34.88 50.17
N ALA A 25 -7.83 -35.11 49.16
CA ALA A 25 -7.02 -36.33 49.08
C ALA A 25 -6.01 -36.26 47.91
N ALA A 26 -4.74 -36.19 48.31
CA ALA A 26 -3.64 -37.00 47.81
C ALA A 26 -3.18 -36.84 46.34
N ASP A 27 -1.96 -36.30 46.25
CA ASP A 27 -0.79 -37.03 45.75
C ASP A 27 -0.70 -37.29 44.23
N GLY A 28 0.28 -36.64 43.61
CA GLY A 28 0.57 -36.78 42.19
C GLY A 28 1.33 -35.59 41.63
N GLY A 29 2.52 -35.31 42.19
CA GLY A 29 3.46 -34.36 41.60
C GLY A 29 3.93 -34.83 40.23
N SER A 30 3.17 -34.51 39.18
CA SER A 30 3.72 -34.39 37.82
C SER A 30 4.23 -32.97 37.68
N ALA A 31 5.53 -32.81 37.93
CA ALA A 31 6.28 -31.68 37.42
C ALA A 31 6.06 -31.63 35.90
N VAL A 32 5.20 -30.71 35.46
CA VAL A 32 5.14 -30.30 34.05
C VAL A 32 6.50 -29.68 33.79
N ALA A 33 7.36 -30.45 33.12
CA ALA A 33 8.66 -29.97 32.70
C ALA A 33 8.46 -28.68 31.90
N PRO A 34 9.30 -27.65 32.11
CA PRO A 34 9.29 -26.48 31.24
C PRO A 34 9.40 -26.95 29.78
N PRO A 35 8.67 -26.34 28.83
CA PRO A 35 8.80 -26.70 27.42
C PRO A 35 10.27 -26.64 27.05
N ASP A 36 10.74 -27.75 26.50
CA ASP A 36 12.11 -28.03 26.09
C ASP A 36 12.63 -26.86 25.23
N ALA A 37 13.28 -25.91 25.89
CA ALA A 37 13.91 -24.76 25.27
C ALA A 37 15.24 -25.24 24.68
N GLY A 38 15.19 -25.87 23.52
CA GLY A 38 16.42 -26.38 22.91
C GLY A 38 16.31 -27.33 21.74
N ALA A 39 15.13 -27.55 21.14
CA ALA A 39 15.12 -28.13 19.81
C ALA A 39 15.48 -27.01 18.81
N PRO A 40 16.68 -27.00 18.20
CA PRO A 40 16.97 -26.08 17.11
C PRO A 40 15.90 -26.28 16.04
N GLU A 41 15.24 -25.20 15.61
CA GLU A 41 14.37 -25.26 14.45
C GLU A 41 15.15 -25.93 13.31
N PRO A 42 14.55 -26.88 12.58
CA PRO A 42 15.27 -27.60 11.55
C PRO A 42 15.78 -26.60 10.51
N ALA A 43 17.11 -26.45 10.46
CA ALA A 43 17.78 -25.61 9.48
C ALA A 43 17.30 -26.00 8.08
N VAL A 44 16.86 -24.99 7.31
CA VAL A 44 16.34 -25.20 5.96
C VAL A 44 17.42 -25.87 5.11
N ASP A 45 17.05 -26.94 4.39
CA ASP A 45 17.96 -27.64 3.49
C ASP A 45 18.52 -26.66 2.43
N PRO A 46 19.85 -26.55 2.27
CA PRO A 46 20.47 -25.60 1.32
C PRO A 46 20.01 -25.82 -0.13
N ALA A 47 19.66 -27.05 -0.52
CA ALA A 47 19.10 -27.31 -1.85
C ALA A 47 17.70 -26.68 -2.00
N VAL A 48 16.88 -26.78 -0.96
CA VAL A 48 15.54 -26.16 -0.90
C VAL A 48 15.65 -24.64 -0.87
N ALA A 49 16.61 -24.09 -0.11
CA ALA A 49 16.88 -22.66 -0.06
C ALA A 49 17.34 -22.12 -1.43
N GLY A 50 18.20 -22.85 -2.13
CA GLY A 50 18.66 -22.52 -3.49
C GLY A 50 17.51 -22.46 -4.50
N THR A 51 16.67 -23.50 -4.56
CA THR A 51 15.49 -23.50 -5.45
C THR A 51 14.50 -22.40 -5.08
N THR A 52 14.27 -22.17 -3.78
CA THR A 52 13.38 -21.09 -3.32
C THR A 52 13.89 -19.72 -3.77
N ARG A 53 15.20 -19.48 -3.70
CA ARG A 53 15.82 -18.24 -4.19
C ARG A 53 15.59 -18.03 -5.69
N GLU A 54 15.81 -19.07 -6.50
CA GLU A 54 15.62 -18.98 -7.96
C GLU A 54 14.16 -18.62 -8.31
N GLU A 55 13.19 -19.25 -7.65
CA GLU A 55 11.76 -18.95 -7.87
C GLU A 55 11.35 -17.55 -7.37
N LEU A 56 11.91 -17.08 -6.24
CA LEU A 56 11.69 -15.72 -5.75
C LEU A 56 12.31 -14.67 -6.68
N GLN A 57 13.52 -14.91 -7.19
CA GLN A 57 14.17 -14.04 -8.16
C GLN A 57 13.35 -13.95 -9.44
N ARG A 58 12.88 -15.09 -9.96
CA ARG A 58 12.01 -15.13 -11.15
C ARG A 58 10.70 -14.38 -10.93
N THR A 59 10.10 -14.51 -9.75
CA THR A 59 8.88 -13.78 -9.37
C THR A 59 9.14 -12.28 -9.29
N PHE A 60 10.26 -11.87 -8.70
CA PHE A 60 10.68 -10.47 -8.63
C PHE A 60 10.88 -9.88 -10.03
N ASP A 61 11.60 -10.58 -10.91
CA ASP A 61 11.84 -10.14 -12.29
C ASP A 61 10.52 -9.96 -13.06
N TYR A 62 9.58 -10.89 -12.89
CA TYR A 62 8.24 -10.77 -13.47
C TYR A 62 7.48 -9.55 -12.94
N GLN A 63 7.57 -9.27 -11.64
CA GLN A 63 6.92 -8.08 -11.04
C GLN A 63 7.55 -6.77 -11.51
N VAL A 64 8.88 -6.72 -11.64
CA VAL A 64 9.58 -5.54 -12.16
C VAL A 64 9.19 -5.29 -13.61
N GLU A 65 9.16 -6.33 -14.44
CA GLU A 65 8.74 -6.19 -15.85
C GLU A 65 7.29 -5.72 -15.95
N ARG A 66 6.39 -6.26 -15.12
CA ARG A 66 5.00 -5.80 -15.05
C ARG A 66 4.89 -4.33 -14.63
N LEU A 67 5.70 -3.88 -13.67
CA LEU A 67 5.72 -2.47 -13.25
C LEU A 67 6.23 -1.55 -14.37
N ARG A 68 7.23 -1.97 -15.14
CA ARG A 68 7.69 -1.24 -16.35
C ARG A 68 6.61 -1.18 -17.44
N GLU A 69 5.87 -2.26 -17.64
CA GLU A 69 4.75 -2.27 -18.58
C GLU A 69 3.64 -1.30 -18.14
N ILE A 70 3.35 -1.24 -16.84
CA ILE A 70 2.39 -0.28 -16.27
C ILE A 70 2.87 1.15 -16.47
N ASP A 71 4.15 1.44 -16.21
CA ASP A 71 4.72 2.77 -16.43
C ASP A 71 4.65 3.21 -17.89
N ASN A 72 5.01 2.32 -18.83
CA ASN A 72 4.88 2.55 -20.26
C ASN A 72 3.42 2.85 -20.67
N LYS A 73 2.45 2.14 -20.10
CA LYS A 73 1.02 2.43 -20.33
C LYS A 73 0.62 3.78 -19.73
N ALA A 74 1.11 4.12 -18.54
CA ALA A 74 0.81 5.39 -17.88
C ALA A 74 1.31 6.60 -18.71
N ILE A 75 2.52 6.53 -19.27
CA ILE A 75 3.05 7.59 -20.13
C ILE A 75 2.31 7.69 -21.46
N GLU A 76 1.85 6.58 -22.04
CA GLU A 76 0.98 6.61 -23.22
C GLU A 76 -0.35 7.29 -22.93
N ILE A 77 -0.97 6.98 -21.79
CA ILE A 77 -2.20 7.64 -21.32
C ILE A 77 -1.96 9.14 -21.08
N LEU A 78 -0.83 9.51 -20.46
CA LEU A 78 -0.47 10.90 -20.25
C LEU A 78 -0.34 11.66 -21.58
N LYS A 79 0.34 11.07 -22.57
CA LYS A 79 0.46 11.65 -23.91
C LYS A 79 -0.90 11.83 -24.58
N ALA A 80 -1.79 10.83 -24.46
CA ALA A 80 -3.15 10.91 -24.98
C ALA A 80 -3.96 12.04 -24.31
N ASN A 81 -3.82 12.22 -22.99
CA ASN A 81 -4.47 13.31 -22.25
C ASN A 81 -3.99 14.68 -22.70
N LEU A 82 -2.68 14.85 -22.83
CA LEU A 82 -2.10 16.11 -23.29
C LEU A 82 -2.53 16.43 -24.73
N LEU A 83 -2.60 15.43 -25.60
CA LEU A 83 -3.14 15.59 -26.96
C LEU A 83 -4.61 16.03 -26.92
N LEU A 84 -5.44 15.37 -26.10
CA LEU A 84 -6.85 15.70 -25.97
C LEU A 84 -7.06 17.12 -25.44
N ILE A 85 -6.33 17.52 -24.40
CA ILE A 85 -6.33 18.89 -23.89
C ILE A 85 -5.93 19.86 -25.00
N GLY A 86 -4.89 19.54 -25.77
CA GLY A 86 -4.47 20.33 -26.93
C GLY A 86 -5.60 20.55 -27.93
N ILE A 87 -6.32 19.48 -28.30
CA ILE A 87 -7.49 19.56 -29.20
C ILE A 87 -8.59 20.45 -28.61
N VAL A 88 -8.92 20.28 -27.33
CA VAL A 88 -9.94 21.10 -26.65
C VAL A 88 -9.54 22.58 -26.60
N VAL A 89 -8.29 22.87 -26.28
CA VAL A 89 -7.75 24.24 -26.24
C VAL A 89 -7.72 24.86 -27.63
N THR A 90 -7.29 24.11 -28.65
CA THR A 90 -7.33 24.58 -30.06
C THR A 90 -8.77 24.85 -30.51
N GLY A 91 -9.71 23.94 -30.24
CA GLY A 91 -11.12 24.14 -30.55
C GLY A 91 -11.70 25.37 -29.86
N GLY A 92 -11.41 25.54 -28.57
CA GLY A 92 -11.79 26.73 -27.80
C GLY A 92 -11.20 28.02 -28.38
N SER A 93 -9.92 28.00 -28.79
CA SER A 93 -9.28 29.16 -29.40
C SER A 93 -9.93 29.58 -30.72
N ILE A 94 -10.39 28.62 -31.54
CA ILE A 94 -11.12 28.92 -32.78
C ILE A 94 -12.47 29.59 -32.45
N VAL A 95 -13.20 29.04 -31.47
CA VAL A 95 -14.49 29.61 -31.04
C VAL A 95 -14.32 31.06 -30.56
N VAL A 96 -13.30 31.35 -29.76
CA VAL A 96 -12.99 32.71 -29.28
C VAL A 96 -12.68 33.69 -30.41
N GLN A 97 -12.08 33.22 -31.52
CA GLN A 97 -11.77 34.07 -32.68
C GLN A 97 -12.97 34.31 -33.60
N THR A 98 -14.00 33.47 -33.52
CA THR A 98 -15.24 33.66 -34.26
C THR A 98 -16.17 34.63 -33.54
N THR A 99 -17.14 35.23 -34.26
CA THR A 99 -18.18 36.11 -33.67
C THR A 99 -19.21 35.35 -32.83
N VAL A 100 -18.91 34.12 -32.42
CA VAL A 100 -19.81 33.27 -31.66
C VAL A 100 -19.71 33.64 -30.18
N ASP A 101 -20.84 33.71 -29.49
CA ASP A 101 -20.89 34.03 -28.08
C ASP A 101 -20.27 32.89 -27.23
N LEU A 102 -19.09 33.15 -26.67
CA LEU A 102 -18.36 32.21 -25.83
C LEU A 102 -19.15 31.82 -24.56
N ALA A 103 -20.03 32.71 -24.07
CA ALA A 103 -20.81 32.47 -22.87
C ALA A 103 -21.68 31.22 -22.98
N VAL A 104 -22.10 30.86 -24.21
CA VAL A 104 -22.93 29.70 -24.48
C VAL A 104 -22.15 28.37 -24.34
N PHE A 105 -20.84 28.39 -24.54
CA PHE A 105 -19.97 27.22 -24.39
C PHE A 105 -19.35 27.09 -22.98
N LEU A 106 -19.39 28.14 -22.18
CA LEU A 106 -18.99 28.10 -20.78
C LEU A 106 -20.18 27.64 -19.91
N ASN A 107 -20.41 26.33 -19.88
CA ASN A 107 -21.53 25.71 -19.19
C ASN A 107 -21.03 24.64 -18.19
N PRO A 108 -21.91 24.12 -17.29
CA PRO A 108 -21.48 23.17 -16.27
C PRO A 108 -20.78 21.92 -16.83
N PHE A 109 -21.13 21.49 -18.04
CA PHE A 109 -20.53 20.32 -18.66
C PHE A 109 -19.08 20.57 -19.07
N THR A 110 -18.79 21.69 -19.74
CA THR A 110 -17.42 21.99 -20.18
C THR A 110 -16.51 22.27 -18.99
N VAL A 111 -17.03 22.89 -17.93
CA VAL A 111 -16.30 23.11 -16.67
C VAL A 111 -15.97 21.78 -15.99
N VAL A 112 -16.97 20.91 -15.77
CA VAL A 112 -16.75 19.61 -15.12
C VAL A 112 -15.87 18.70 -15.98
N GLY A 113 -16.09 18.65 -17.29
CA GLY A 113 -15.25 17.91 -18.22
C GLY A 113 -13.79 18.39 -18.18
N GLY A 114 -13.56 19.72 -18.19
CA GLY A 114 -12.23 20.29 -18.05
C GLY A 114 -11.54 19.92 -16.73
N LEU A 115 -12.26 20.00 -15.60
CA LEU A 115 -11.75 19.60 -14.29
C LEU A 115 -11.41 18.11 -14.23
N LEU A 116 -12.25 17.24 -14.79
CA LEU A 116 -11.99 15.80 -14.86
C LEU A 116 -10.78 15.46 -15.73
N LEU A 117 -10.57 16.17 -16.85
CA LEU A 117 -9.36 16.03 -17.67
C LEU A 117 -8.09 16.41 -16.90
N LEU A 118 -8.13 17.51 -16.15
CA LEU A 118 -7.00 17.94 -15.31
C LEU A 118 -6.72 16.93 -14.19
N ALA A 119 -7.77 16.45 -13.51
CA ALA A 119 -7.65 15.44 -12.47
C ALA A 119 -7.04 14.14 -13.02
N SER A 120 -7.50 13.68 -14.19
CA SER A 120 -6.94 12.52 -14.89
C SER A 120 -5.46 12.72 -15.22
N THR A 121 -5.09 13.88 -15.74
CA THR A 121 -3.70 14.19 -16.10
C THR A 121 -2.79 14.18 -14.87
N GLY A 122 -3.25 14.77 -13.77
CA GLY A 122 -2.53 14.73 -12.50
C GLY A 122 -2.37 13.30 -11.96
N LEU A 123 -3.42 12.48 -12.04
CA LEU A 123 -3.37 11.09 -11.58
C LEU A 123 -2.42 10.24 -12.42
N ALA A 124 -2.41 10.43 -13.74
CA ALA A 124 -1.47 9.78 -14.64
C ALA A 124 -0.01 10.17 -14.30
N ALA A 125 0.25 11.45 -14.06
CA ALA A 125 1.58 11.94 -13.67
C ALA A 125 2.04 11.35 -12.33
N VAL A 126 1.16 11.30 -11.32
CA VAL A 126 1.45 10.66 -10.03
C VAL A 126 1.77 9.17 -10.23
N THR A 127 0.97 8.47 -11.04
CA THR A 127 1.18 7.04 -11.34
C THR A 127 2.55 6.80 -11.98
N TYR A 128 2.94 7.64 -12.95
CA TYR A 128 4.27 7.62 -13.56
C TYR A 128 5.37 7.83 -12.50
N THR A 129 5.28 8.88 -11.69
CA THR A 129 6.31 9.19 -10.67
C THR A 129 6.39 8.14 -9.55
N ALA A 130 5.27 7.52 -9.20
CA ALA A 130 5.20 6.49 -8.17
C ALA A 130 5.64 5.10 -8.68
N SER A 131 5.64 4.90 -10.00
CA SER A 131 6.11 3.67 -10.64
C SER A 131 7.63 3.65 -10.83
N ASP A 132 8.33 4.76 -10.59
CA ASP A 132 9.79 4.83 -10.61
C ASP A 132 10.36 4.03 -9.43
N LEU A 133 10.57 2.74 -9.69
CA LEU A 133 11.11 1.79 -8.73
C LEU A 133 12.54 2.18 -8.35
N ARG A 134 12.73 2.71 -7.14
CA ARG A 134 14.00 2.58 -6.40
C ARG A 134 14.14 1.15 -5.90
N GLY A 135 14.34 0.21 -6.82
CA GLY A 135 14.69 -1.17 -6.53
C GLY A 135 16.20 -1.36 -6.62
N GLY A 136 16.90 -1.18 -5.52
CA GLY A 136 18.34 -1.44 -5.42
C GLY A 136 18.69 -1.78 -3.98
N LEU A 137 19.53 -2.81 -3.79
CA LEU A 137 20.22 -3.00 -2.52
C LEU A 137 20.99 -1.71 -2.21
N SER A 138 20.77 -1.13 -1.02
CA SER A 138 21.57 0.01 -0.62
C SER A 138 23.04 -0.41 -0.60
N ILE A 139 23.91 0.44 -1.14
CA ILE A 139 25.36 0.19 -1.15
C ILE A 139 25.85 -0.08 0.28
N ASP A 140 25.26 0.59 1.27
CA ASP A 140 25.56 0.39 2.69
C ASP A 140 25.21 -1.02 3.19
N ALA A 141 24.10 -1.62 2.71
CA ALA A 141 23.75 -2.99 3.06
C ALA A 141 24.71 -4.01 2.42
N VAL A 142 25.12 -3.76 1.17
CA VAL A 142 26.14 -4.58 0.49
C VAL A 142 27.48 -4.46 1.20
N ASP A 143 27.90 -3.25 1.55
CA ASP A 143 29.15 -2.97 2.25
C ASP A 143 29.16 -3.57 3.65
N ALA A 144 28.04 -3.56 4.37
CA ALA A 144 27.91 -4.21 5.67
C ALA A 144 28.08 -5.74 5.58
N VAL A 145 27.51 -6.38 4.55
CA VAL A 145 27.67 -7.82 4.30
C VAL A 145 29.12 -8.13 3.93
N VAL A 146 29.71 -7.37 3.00
CA VAL A 146 31.10 -7.55 2.55
C VAL A 146 32.10 -7.30 3.69
N ALA A 147 31.85 -6.31 4.54
CA ALA A 147 32.68 -6.02 5.71
C ALA A 147 32.64 -7.17 6.73
N ARG A 148 31.46 -7.79 6.92
CA ARG A 148 31.29 -8.94 7.81
C ARG A 148 32.03 -10.17 7.29
N GLU A 149 31.97 -10.42 5.99
CA GLU A 149 32.70 -11.52 5.34
C GLU A 149 34.23 -11.30 5.40
N ARG A 150 34.70 -10.07 5.16
CA ARG A 150 36.13 -9.71 5.28
C ARG A 150 36.66 -9.76 6.71
N SER A 151 35.80 -9.56 7.72
CA SER A 151 36.22 -9.59 9.12
C SER A 151 36.65 -10.99 9.59
N GLY A 152 36.41 -12.04 8.78
CA GLY A 152 36.94 -13.39 9.04
C GLY A 152 36.44 -14.01 10.34
N VAL A 153 35.39 -13.45 10.93
CA VAL A 153 34.70 -14.04 12.08
C VAL A 153 33.94 -15.22 11.54
N GLU A 154 34.57 -16.40 11.53
CA GLU A 154 33.88 -17.65 11.22
C GLU A 154 32.68 -17.75 12.17
N PRO A 155 31.45 -17.79 11.63
CA PRO A 155 30.30 -18.13 12.44
C PRO A 155 30.60 -19.50 13.05
N GLY A 156 30.56 -19.60 14.37
CA GLY A 156 30.54 -20.92 14.99
C GLY A 156 29.44 -21.78 14.33
N PRO A 157 29.54 -23.12 14.36
CA PRO A 157 28.53 -24.00 13.79
C PRO A 157 27.10 -23.75 14.32
N ASP A 158 26.98 -23.08 15.47
CA ASP A 158 25.71 -22.65 16.10
C ASP A 158 25.47 -21.12 16.05
N GLY A 159 26.29 -20.37 15.30
CA GLY A 159 26.20 -18.93 15.18
C GLY A 159 25.22 -18.50 14.07
N PRO A 160 24.48 -17.38 14.23
CA PRO A 160 23.49 -16.88 13.27
C PRO A 160 24.07 -16.37 11.92
N GLY A 161 25.29 -16.80 11.58
CA GLY A 161 26.08 -16.33 10.44
C GLY A 161 26.47 -17.39 9.41
N GLY A 162 26.17 -18.69 9.61
CA GLY A 162 26.41 -19.71 8.57
C GLY A 162 25.59 -19.45 7.30
N ASP A 163 25.95 -20.09 6.17
CA ASP A 163 25.29 -19.93 4.86
C ASP A 163 23.74 -19.99 4.96
N ALA A 164 23.22 -20.86 5.83
CA ALA A 164 21.79 -20.97 6.11
C ALA A 164 21.16 -19.67 6.67
N GLY A 165 21.88 -18.92 7.52
CA GLY A 165 21.39 -17.65 8.07
C GLY A 165 21.53 -16.47 7.11
N PHE A 166 22.46 -16.51 6.16
CA PHE A 166 22.52 -15.57 5.05
C PHE A 166 21.37 -15.81 4.06
N ASP A 167 21.14 -17.08 3.71
CA ASP A 167 20.04 -17.51 2.85
C ASP A 167 18.69 -17.09 3.45
N GLU A 168 18.46 -17.32 4.73
CA GLU A 168 17.22 -16.91 5.41
C GLU A 168 17.01 -15.38 5.36
N ARG A 169 18.06 -14.57 5.60
CA ARG A 169 17.98 -13.11 5.51
C ARG A 169 17.68 -12.63 4.10
N LEU A 170 18.29 -13.25 3.09
CA LEU A 170 17.98 -12.96 1.69
C LEU A 170 16.54 -13.32 1.35
N LEU A 171 16.06 -14.49 1.75
CA LEU A 171 14.69 -14.93 1.52
C LEU A 171 13.68 -13.98 2.19
N ARG A 172 13.95 -13.54 3.42
CA ARG A 172 13.12 -12.54 4.12
C ARG A 172 13.10 -11.20 3.38
N SER A 173 14.26 -10.73 2.91
CA SER A 173 14.35 -9.50 2.12
C SER A 173 13.57 -9.60 0.80
N TYR A 174 13.73 -10.70 0.04
CA TYR A 174 12.95 -10.91 -1.19
C TYR A 174 11.45 -10.96 -0.90
N ALA A 175 11.02 -11.62 0.18
CA ALA A 175 9.62 -11.66 0.57
C ALA A 175 9.05 -10.26 0.89
N GLU A 176 9.80 -9.42 1.60
CA GLU A 176 9.42 -8.03 1.90
C GLU A 176 9.33 -7.17 0.63
N TRP A 177 10.30 -7.29 -0.30
CA TRP A 177 10.29 -6.60 -1.58
C TRP A 177 9.11 -7.02 -2.47
N ILE A 178 8.81 -8.33 -2.52
CA ILE A 178 7.68 -8.87 -3.27
C ILE A 178 6.35 -8.35 -2.71
N ASP A 179 6.20 -8.29 -1.39
CA ASP A 179 5.00 -7.78 -0.73
C ASP A 179 4.83 -6.26 -0.94
N TYR A 180 5.92 -5.51 -0.91
CA TYR A 180 5.91 -4.08 -1.26
C TYR A 180 5.53 -3.86 -2.74
N ASN A 181 6.18 -4.56 -3.67
CA ASN A 181 5.90 -4.44 -5.09
C ASN A 181 4.47 -4.87 -5.44
N ALA A 182 3.93 -5.88 -4.76
CA ALA A 182 2.54 -6.29 -4.92
C ALA A 182 1.57 -5.17 -4.52
N ARG A 183 1.83 -4.45 -3.42
CA ARG A 183 1.03 -3.28 -3.01
C ARG A 183 1.12 -2.15 -4.02
N VAL A 184 2.33 -1.79 -4.44
CA VAL A 184 2.55 -0.72 -5.45
C VAL A 184 1.84 -1.07 -6.75
N THR A 185 1.97 -2.30 -7.22
CA THR A 185 1.30 -2.78 -8.44
C THR A 185 -0.22 -2.67 -8.32
N ALA A 186 -0.80 -3.07 -7.18
CA ALA A 186 -2.24 -2.98 -6.95
C ALA A 186 -2.74 -1.52 -6.93
N VAL A 187 -1.98 -0.61 -6.33
CA VAL A 187 -2.29 0.83 -6.35
C VAL A 187 -2.19 1.39 -7.76
N ASN A 188 -1.12 1.09 -8.50
CA ASN A 188 -0.93 1.61 -9.85
C ASN A 188 -1.99 1.10 -10.83
N ASP A 189 -2.41 -0.16 -10.72
CA ASP A 189 -3.49 -0.74 -11.53
C ASP A 189 -4.85 -0.04 -11.26
N LEU A 190 -5.14 0.24 -9.99
CA LEU A 190 -6.31 1.04 -9.60
C LEU A 190 -6.24 2.46 -10.18
N LEU A 191 -5.10 3.14 -10.02
CA LEU A 191 -4.91 4.50 -10.52
C LEU A 191 -5.01 4.58 -12.05
N ALA A 192 -4.44 3.61 -12.77
CA ALA A 192 -4.55 3.51 -14.22
C ALA A 192 -6.01 3.36 -14.64
N THR A 193 -6.77 2.48 -13.99
CA THR A 193 -8.20 2.29 -14.28
C THR A 193 -9.02 3.55 -14.02
N VAL A 194 -8.81 4.20 -12.87
CA VAL A 194 -9.49 5.46 -12.52
C VAL A 194 -9.15 6.55 -13.53
N THR A 195 -7.89 6.65 -13.94
CA THR A 195 -7.43 7.62 -14.94
C THR A 195 -8.17 7.41 -16.27
N VAL A 196 -8.20 6.19 -16.80
CA VAL A 196 -8.91 5.86 -18.05
C VAL A 196 -10.39 6.24 -17.96
N LEU A 197 -11.04 5.92 -16.82
CA LEU A 197 -12.44 6.23 -16.61
C LEU A 197 -12.69 7.74 -16.57
N LEU A 198 -11.83 8.50 -15.87
CA LEU A 198 -11.93 9.96 -15.80
C LEU A 198 -11.83 10.60 -17.18
N ILE A 199 -10.89 10.14 -18.04
CA ILE A 199 -10.74 10.65 -19.41
C ILE A 199 -12.01 10.44 -20.21
N PHE A 200 -12.54 9.22 -20.16
CA PHE A 200 -13.74 8.86 -20.91
C PHE A 200 -14.93 9.73 -20.48
N VAL A 201 -15.18 9.82 -19.17
CA VAL A 201 -16.27 10.64 -18.63
C VAL A 201 -16.06 12.11 -18.98
N ALA A 202 -14.84 12.63 -18.81
CA ALA A 202 -14.50 14.00 -19.15
C ALA A 202 -14.77 14.33 -20.62
N PHE A 203 -14.41 13.42 -21.53
CA PHE A 203 -14.66 13.57 -22.96
C PHE A 203 -16.17 13.63 -23.27
N VAL A 204 -16.95 12.75 -22.65
CA VAL A 204 -18.42 12.75 -22.77
C VAL A 204 -19.00 14.09 -22.30
N TYR A 205 -18.53 14.63 -21.17
CA TYR A 205 -18.95 15.95 -20.69
C TYR A 205 -18.56 17.08 -21.65
N VAL A 206 -17.34 17.08 -22.19
CA VAL A 206 -16.92 18.12 -23.15
C VAL A 206 -17.79 18.07 -24.41
N ILE A 207 -18.02 16.89 -25.00
CA ILE A 207 -18.90 16.74 -26.16
C ILE A 207 -20.32 17.23 -25.85
N ALA A 208 -20.89 16.78 -24.72
CA ALA A 208 -22.22 17.18 -24.31
C ALA A 208 -22.31 18.71 -24.10
N GLY A 209 -21.30 19.32 -23.49
CA GLY A 209 -21.23 20.76 -23.29
C GLY A 209 -21.17 21.56 -24.58
N VAL A 210 -20.41 21.08 -25.58
CA VAL A 210 -20.38 21.69 -26.92
C VAL A 210 -21.74 21.54 -27.60
N ALA A 211 -22.38 20.37 -27.51
CA ALA A 211 -23.69 20.12 -28.12
C ALA A 211 -24.79 20.97 -27.49
N VAL A 212 -24.83 21.07 -26.15
CA VAL A 212 -25.78 21.91 -25.41
C VAL A 212 -25.60 23.38 -25.77
N GLY A 213 -24.35 23.85 -25.85
CA GLY A 213 -24.05 25.21 -26.28
C GLY A 213 -24.50 25.48 -27.72
N ALA A 214 -24.17 24.57 -28.65
CA ALA A 214 -24.56 24.70 -30.06
C ALA A 214 -26.09 24.66 -30.27
N ALA A 215 -26.81 23.88 -29.46
CA ALA A 215 -28.26 23.79 -29.50
C ALA A 215 -28.97 25.02 -28.90
N GLY A 216 -28.25 25.87 -28.16
CA GLY A 216 -28.81 27.05 -27.51
C GLY A 216 -29.89 26.72 -26.47
N LEU A 217 -29.69 25.63 -25.72
CA LEU A 217 -30.66 25.21 -24.70
C LEU A 217 -30.82 26.27 -23.62
N SER A 218 -32.03 26.36 -23.06
CA SER A 218 -32.27 27.23 -21.91
C SER A 218 -31.43 26.79 -20.70
N PRO A 219 -31.21 27.66 -19.70
CA PRO A 219 -30.48 27.29 -18.49
C PRO A 219 -31.09 26.09 -17.76
N VAL A 220 -32.42 26.00 -17.71
CA VAL A 220 -33.13 24.91 -17.02
C VAL A 220 -32.91 23.58 -17.76
N GLU A 221 -33.08 23.56 -19.09
CA GLU A 221 -32.84 22.37 -19.91
C GLU A 221 -31.38 21.91 -19.83
N SER A 222 -30.43 22.85 -19.79
CA SER A 222 -29.01 22.56 -19.61
C SER A 222 -28.73 21.89 -18.26
N TRP A 223 -29.28 22.43 -17.17
CA TRP A 223 -29.13 21.84 -15.83
C TRP A 223 -29.79 20.47 -15.69
N VAL A 224 -30.98 20.28 -16.28
CA VAL A 224 -31.64 18.97 -16.30
C VAL A 224 -30.82 17.95 -17.08
N SER A 225 -30.34 18.32 -18.27
CA SER A 225 -29.49 17.46 -19.09
C SER A 225 -28.17 17.12 -18.36
N PHE A 226 -27.61 18.08 -17.62
CA PHE A 226 -26.41 17.88 -16.83
C PHE A 226 -26.65 16.88 -15.70
N ALA A 227 -27.77 17.02 -14.97
CA ALA A 227 -28.13 16.09 -13.90
C ALA A 227 -28.34 14.67 -14.43
N VAL A 228 -29.04 14.51 -15.57
CA VAL A 228 -29.25 13.21 -16.22
C VAL A 228 -27.93 12.58 -16.64
N LEU A 229 -27.06 13.33 -17.34
CA LEU A 229 -25.77 12.81 -17.77
C LEU A 229 -24.88 12.45 -16.58
N THR A 230 -24.93 13.23 -15.51
CA THR A 230 -24.20 12.94 -14.26
C THR A 230 -24.68 11.66 -13.61
N ALA A 231 -25.99 11.45 -13.51
CA ALA A 231 -26.55 10.20 -13.00
C ALA A 231 -26.12 9.00 -13.84
N LEU A 232 -26.15 9.11 -15.18
CA LEU A 232 -25.69 8.06 -16.08
C LEU A 232 -24.18 7.78 -15.92
N SER A 233 -23.37 8.83 -15.80
CA SER A 233 -21.92 8.72 -15.60
C SER A 233 -21.56 8.06 -14.26
N VAL A 234 -22.33 8.37 -13.21
CA VAL A 234 -22.20 7.73 -11.89
C VAL A 234 -22.57 6.24 -11.97
N VAL A 235 -23.68 5.90 -12.62
CA VAL A 235 -24.08 4.50 -12.82
C VAL A 235 -23.04 3.75 -13.64
N PHE A 236 -22.55 4.33 -14.73
CA PHE A 236 -21.50 3.75 -15.57
C PHE A 236 -20.21 3.51 -14.77
N THR A 237 -19.79 4.48 -13.97
CA THR A 237 -18.62 4.39 -13.09
C THR A 237 -18.81 3.29 -12.04
N TRP A 238 -19.99 3.22 -11.43
CA TRP A 238 -20.35 2.20 -10.45
C TRP A 238 -20.32 0.80 -11.07
N VAL A 239 -20.93 0.61 -12.24
CA VAL A 239 -20.90 -0.68 -12.96
C VAL A 239 -19.47 -1.06 -13.33
N SER A 240 -18.70 -0.13 -13.89
CA SER A 240 -17.29 -0.36 -14.24
C SER A 240 -16.44 -0.74 -13.02
N ALA A 241 -16.75 -0.16 -11.85
CA ALA A 241 -16.10 -0.53 -10.60
C ALA A 241 -16.48 -1.93 -10.11
N HIS A 242 -17.71 -2.41 -10.39
CA HIS A 242 -18.21 -3.71 -9.94
C HIS A 242 -17.95 -4.85 -10.94
N MET A 243 -17.81 -4.57 -12.23
CA MET A 243 -17.51 -5.59 -13.24
C MET A 243 -16.19 -6.31 -12.98
N ASP A 244 -15.25 -5.64 -12.32
CA ASP A 244 -13.96 -6.24 -11.94
C ASP A 244 -14.07 -7.37 -10.90
N HIS A 245 -15.23 -7.53 -10.27
CA HIS A 245 -15.52 -8.60 -9.30
C HIS A 245 -16.33 -9.76 -9.89
N LEU A 246 -16.65 -9.74 -11.19
CA LEU A 246 -17.42 -10.82 -11.83
C LEU A 246 -16.56 -11.97 -12.36
N GLY A 247 -15.23 -11.88 -12.24
CA GLY A 247 -14.37 -13.05 -12.42
C GLY A 247 -14.56 -14.00 -11.24
N PRO A 248 -14.79 -15.31 -11.44
CA PRO A 248 -14.86 -16.25 -10.32
C PRO A 248 -13.57 -16.10 -9.50
N GLU A 249 -13.73 -15.84 -8.19
CA GLU A 249 -12.63 -15.96 -7.25
C GLU A 249 -12.03 -17.34 -7.47
N THR A 250 -10.85 -17.39 -8.08
CA THR A 250 -10.14 -18.64 -8.33
C THR A 250 -9.39 -19.05 -7.07
N THR A 251 -10.01 -18.87 -5.90
CA THR A 251 -9.71 -19.60 -4.69
C THR A 251 -10.27 -21.01 -4.86
N HIS A 252 -9.72 -21.76 -5.81
CA HIS A 252 -9.90 -23.21 -5.82
C HIS A 252 -8.99 -23.77 -4.73
N PRO A 253 -9.52 -24.26 -3.59
CA PRO A 253 -8.71 -24.86 -2.54
C PRO A 253 -7.91 -26.09 -3.03
N ALA A 254 -8.27 -26.64 -4.19
CA ALA A 254 -7.55 -27.73 -4.86
C ALA A 254 -6.39 -27.27 -5.77
N ALA A 255 -6.26 -25.97 -6.07
CA ALA A 255 -5.22 -25.42 -6.94
C ALA A 255 -4.08 -24.74 -6.17
N SER A 256 -4.27 -24.44 -4.88
CA SER A 256 -3.27 -23.86 -3.97
C SER A 256 -2.64 -24.95 -3.11
N PHE A 257 -1.32 -24.87 -2.88
CA PHE A 257 -0.66 -25.71 -1.87
C PHE A 257 -1.28 -25.45 -0.49
N VAL A 258 -1.34 -26.48 0.36
CA VAL A 258 -1.84 -26.36 1.74
C VAL A 258 -1.05 -25.26 2.45
N GLY A 259 -1.72 -24.16 2.81
CA GLY A 259 -1.12 -23.02 3.50
C GLY A 259 -0.63 -21.87 2.62
N ILE A 260 -0.68 -21.97 1.28
CA ILE A 260 -0.22 -20.89 0.38
C ILE A 260 -1.42 -20.37 -0.44
N PRO A 261 -2.07 -19.26 -0.03
CA PRO A 261 -3.16 -18.69 -0.81
C PRO A 261 -2.64 -18.15 -2.15
N LEU A 262 -3.08 -18.75 -3.26
CA LEU A 262 -2.89 -18.17 -4.59
C LEU A 262 -3.83 -16.97 -4.73
N SER A 263 -3.30 -15.77 -4.49
CA SER A 263 -4.02 -14.52 -4.74
C SER A 263 -3.75 -14.04 -6.16
N LYS A 264 -4.81 -13.73 -6.92
CA LYS A 264 -4.74 -13.29 -8.32
C LYS A 264 -4.26 -11.82 -8.49
N GLY A 265 -3.47 -11.32 -7.55
CA GLY A 265 -3.22 -9.88 -7.37
C GLY A 265 -4.26 -9.28 -6.42
N GLY A 266 -3.82 -8.29 -5.64
CA GLY A 266 -4.63 -7.73 -4.55
C GLY A 266 -5.98 -7.20 -5.02
N ASP A 267 -7.03 -7.49 -4.25
CA ASP A 267 -8.36 -6.92 -4.44
C ASP A 267 -8.29 -5.38 -4.40
N ARG A 268 -9.16 -4.66 -5.10
CA ARG A 268 -9.22 -3.19 -5.09
C ARG A 268 -9.41 -2.63 -3.69
N ARG A 269 -10.06 -3.39 -2.78
CA ARG A 269 -10.12 -3.05 -1.34
C ARG A 269 -8.73 -3.03 -0.71
N GLN A 270 -7.88 -4.00 -1.06
CA GLN A 270 -6.49 -4.06 -0.64
C GLN A 270 -5.66 -2.95 -1.29
N ALA A 271 -5.92 -2.59 -2.54
CA ALA A 271 -5.30 -1.44 -3.19
C ALA A 271 -5.64 -0.13 -2.46
N TRP A 272 -6.92 0.08 -2.10
CA TRP A 272 -7.36 1.24 -1.33
C TRP A 272 -6.80 1.27 0.09
N SER A 273 -6.76 0.13 0.79
CA SER A 273 -6.15 0.08 2.13
C SER A 273 -4.64 0.32 2.06
N SER A 274 -3.98 -0.18 1.01
CA SER A 274 -2.54 0.05 0.78
C SER A 274 -2.27 1.52 0.46
N LEU A 275 -3.07 2.13 -0.43
CA LEU A 275 -2.99 3.56 -0.73
C LEU A 275 -3.21 4.41 0.54
N ARG A 276 -4.22 4.07 1.36
CA ARG A 276 -4.48 4.76 2.63
C ARG A 276 -3.33 4.59 3.63
N ALA A 277 -2.74 3.39 3.70
CA ALA A 277 -1.57 3.14 4.55
C ALA A 277 -0.34 3.90 4.08
N MET A 278 -0.13 4.01 2.76
CA MET A 278 0.94 4.81 2.16
C MET A 278 0.77 6.31 2.42
N LEU A 279 -0.45 6.84 2.27
CA LEU A 279 -0.76 8.24 2.59
C LEU A 279 -0.66 8.55 4.10
N GLY A 280 -0.84 7.55 4.96
CA GLY A 280 -0.74 7.68 6.41
C GLY A 280 0.68 7.52 6.98
N ARG A 281 1.58 6.85 6.27
CA ARG A 281 3.03 6.83 6.54
C ARG A 281 3.71 7.92 5.73
N ALA A 282 3.59 9.17 6.15
CA ALA A 282 4.63 10.12 5.75
C ALA A 282 5.94 9.65 6.43
N PRO A 283 7.04 9.42 5.69
CA PRO A 283 8.31 9.04 6.29
C PRO A 283 8.70 10.14 7.28
N THR A 284 8.94 9.76 8.53
CA THR A 284 9.56 10.68 9.50
C THR A 284 10.96 11.01 8.99
N GLU A 285 11.36 12.28 9.04
CA GLU A 285 12.68 12.75 8.55
C GLU A 285 13.87 11.92 9.08
N ALA A 286 13.70 11.21 10.20
CA ALA A 286 14.66 10.27 10.76
C ALA A 286 14.92 9.02 9.87
N GLU A 287 13.90 8.49 9.19
CA GLU A 287 14.03 7.36 8.26
C GLU A 287 14.70 7.77 6.94
N GLU A 288 14.47 9.02 6.50
CA GLU A 288 15.01 9.55 5.23
C GLU A 288 16.51 9.90 5.34
N LEU A 289 16.98 10.19 6.55
CA LEU A 289 18.39 10.50 6.83
C LEU A 289 19.24 9.26 7.16
N GLY A 290 18.66 8.05 7.19
CA GLY A 290 19.39 6.81 7.48
C GLY A 290 20.13 6.84 8.82
N VAL A 291 19.69 7.68 9.77
CA VAL A 291 20.33 7.76 11.09
C VAL A 291 19.72 6.63 11.92
N PRO A 292 20.49 5.59 12.28
CA PRO A 292 19.98 4.58 13.19
C PRO A 292 19.57 5.29 14.48
N GLU A 293 18.39 4.95 15.02
CA GLU A 293 17.99 5.35 16.36
C GLU A 293 19.07 4.88 17.33
N THR A 294 19.98 5.79 17.69
CA THR A 294 20.90 5.56 18.78
C THR A 294 20.08 5.71 20.05
N ASP A 295 19.63 4.57 20.58
CA ASP A 295 19.13 4.42 21.94
C ASP A 295 20.08 5.11 22.91
N SER A 296 19.77 6.37 23.20
CA SER A 296 20.48 7.19 24.16
C SER A 296 19.87 6.96 25.54
N GLU A 297 19.89 5.70 25.97
CA GLU A 297 19.74 5.30 27.37
C GLU A 297 21.02 4.60 27.84
N VAL A 298 22.12 5.36 27.90
CA VAL A 298 23.25 4.98 28.77
C VAL A 298 23.21 5.92 29.95
N GLY A 299 22.54 5.44 30.99
CA GLY A 299 22.44 6.09 32.29
C GLY A 299 23.80 6.41 32.89
N GLU A 300 23.86 7.60 33.48
CA GLU A 300 24.87 8.08 34.40
C GLU A 300 25.25 6.99 35.42
N ARG A 301 26.43 6.37 35.25
CA ARG A 301 27.14 5.74 36.37
C ARG A 301 28.17 6.72 36.91
N GLY A 302 28.00 7.03 38.19
CA GLY A 302 28.63 8.13 38.89
C GLY A 302 30.16 8.08 38.91
N SER A 303 30.73 9.27 38.75
CA SER A 303 32.07 9.60 39.24
C SER A 303 31.95 10.18 40.64
N GLU A 304 32.00 9.33 41.66
CA GLU A 304 32.48 9.73 43.00
C GLU A 304 33.97 9.36 43.07
N VAL A 305 34.82 10.29 42.61
CA VAL A 305 36.26 10.21 42.81
C VAL A 305 36.56 10.80 44.19
N GLY A 306 36.96 9.91 45.10
CA GLY A 306 37.34 10.23 46.47
C GLY A 306 38.54 11.17 46.55
N GLU A 307 38.32 12.29 47.21
CA GLU A 307 39.31 13.30 47.60
C GLU A 307 40.18 12.73 48.73
N ARG A 308 41.36 12.18 48.39
CA ARG A 308 42.39 11.82 49.38
C ARG A 308 43.06 13.09 49.91
N ARG A 309 42.69 13.48 51.13
CA ARG A 309 43.48 14.34 52.02
C ARG A 309 44.84 13.70 52.28
N GLU A 310 45.90 14.31 51.75
CA GLU A 310 47.28 14.09 52.16
C GLU A 310 47.61 15.10 53.27
N THR A 311 47.46 14.67 54.51
CA THR A 311 47.93 15.39 55.70
C THR A 311 49.36 14.97 56.01
N ASP A 312 50.26 15.94 55.89
CA ASP A 312 51.22 16.37 56.92
C ASP A 312 52.03 15.28 57.64
N ARG A 313 53.34 15.26 57.37
CA ARG A 313 54.34 14.47 58.08
C ARG A 313 55.36 15.42 58.71
N PRO A 314 55.54 15.44 60.05
CA PRO A 314 56.55 16.27 60.68
C PRO A 314 57.91 15.56 60.76
N GLU A 315 58.91 16.41 60.97
CA GLU A 315 60.34 16.22 61.15
C GLU A 315 60.77 15.01 62.00
N ARG A 316 61.86 14.34 61.56
CA ARG A 316 63.15 14.29 62.28
C ARG A 316 64.23 13.62 61.43
#